data_AF-B9KZH5-F1
#
_entry.id   AF-B9KZH5-F1
#
_cell.length_a   1.000
_cell.length_b   1.000
_cell.length_c   1.000
_cell.angle_alpha   90.00
_cell.angle_beta   90.00
_cell.angle_gamma   90.00
#
_symmetry.space_group_name_H-M   'P 1'
#
loop_
_entity.id
_entity.type
_entity.pdbx_description
1 polymer ?
#
loop_
_entity_poly.entity_id
_entity_poly.type
_entity_poly.pdbx_seq_one_letter_code
_entity_poly.pdbx_strand_id
1 'polypeptide(L)'
;MLDHTGRYRTRYEDTLRALGHYLDQHRFTRIAVIETPEGFLIKGYIAASGRDEEHFALAPETLLFTDEDLRQLLEEAYRRRGTGGGNSSSSTR
;
A
#
# COMPACT_ATOMS: atom_id res chain seq x y z
N MET A 1 -0.91 -8.68 12.43
CA MET A 1 -0.44 -9.71 11.47
C MET A 1 -0.29 -11.08 12.18
N LEU A 2 -0.59 -12.27 11.61
CA LEU A 2 -0.37 -13.56 12.31
C LEU A 2 0.39 -14.62 11.51
N ASP A 3 1.60 -14.94 11.99
CA ASP A 3 2.39 -16.12 11.68
C ASP A 3 3.26 -16.60 12.87
N HIS A 4 4.12 -17.59 12.62
CA HIS A 4 4.69 -18.64 13.50
C HIS A 4 3.73 -19.41 14.45
N THR A 5 2.45 -18.99 14.55
CA THR A 5 1.44 -19.59 15.45
C THR A 5 0.15 -20.12 14.77
N GLY A 6 0.03 -20.05 13.43
CA GLY A 6 -1.04 -20.80 12.72
C GLY A 6 -2.18 -19.99 12.07
N ARG A 7 -1.80 -19.10 11.14
CA ARG A 7 -2.57 -18.52 10.00
C ARG A 7 -3.47 -17.29 10.25
N TYR A 8 -3.25 -16.25 9.42
CA TYR A 8 -3.98 -16.03 8.16
C TYR A 8 -3.03 -15.63 7.01
N ARG A 9 -2.61 -16.60 6.19
CA ARG A 9 -1.70 -16.41 5.03
C ARG A 9 -2.33 -15.65 3.86
N THR A 10 -3.66 -15.53 3.79
CA THR A 10 -4.39 -14.83 2.71
C THR A 10 -4.25 -13.30 2.78
N ARG A 11 -3.73 -12.74 3.89
CA ARG A 11 -3.63 -11.28 4.07
C ARG A 11 -2.28 -10.67 3.71
N TYR A 12 -1.17 -11.42 3.73
CA TYR A 12 0.16 -10.81 3.51
C TYR A 12 0.28 -10.20 2.10
N GLU A 13 -0.11 -10.95 1.08
CA GLU A 13 -0.08 -10.50 -0.32
C GLU A 13 -1.05 -9.33 -0.58
N ASP A 14 -2.26 -9.41 -0.01
CA ASP A 14 -3.24 -8.31 -0.11
C ASP A 14 -2.74 -7.06 0.63
N THR A 15 -2.06 -7.22 1.78
CA THR A 15 -1.45 -6.12 2.53
C THR A 15 -0.35 -5.48 1.71
N LEU A 16 0.58 -6.27 1.15
CA LEU A 16 1.64 -5.74 0.31
C LEU A 16 1.10 -5.08 -0.97
N ARG A 17 0.02 -5.60 -1.56
CA ARG A 17 -0.63 -4.97 -2.72
C ARG A 17 -1.30 -3.65 -2.35
N ALA A 18 -1.98 -3.58 -1.21
CA ALA A 18 -2.60 -2.34 -0.73
C ALA A 18 -1.53 -1.30 -0.38
N LEU A 19 -0.46 -1.72 0.29
CA LEU A 19 0.70 -0.89 0.63
C LEU A 19 1.41 -0.39 -0.64
N GLY A 20 1.70 -1.28 -1.59
CA GLY A 20 2.31 -0.91 -2.87
C GLY A 20 1.47 0.12 -3.62
N HIS A 21 0.16 -0.07 -3.66
CA HIS A 21 -0.74 0.92 -4.26
C HIS A 21 -0.66 2.29 -3.57
N TYR A 22 -0.62 2.33 -2.23
CA TYR A 22 -0.42 3.60 -1.51
C TYR A 22 0.90 4.27 -1.90
N LEU A 23 1.99 3.50 -1.94
CA LEU A 23 3.33 4.02 -2.29
C LEU A 23 3.38 4.54 -3.73
N ASP A 24 2.71 3.87 -4.67
CA ASP A 24 2.59 4.31 -6.06
C ASP A 24 1.82 5.64 -6.17
N GLN A 25 0.70 5.78 -5.44
CA GLN A 25 -0.09 7.01 -5.42
C GLN A 25 0.73 8.22 -4.92
N HIS A 26 1.66 7.98 -4.00
CA HIS A 26 2.54 9.00 -3.42
C HIS A 26 3.90 9.11 -4.13
N ARG A 27 4.09 8.37 -5.24
CA ARG A 27 5.31 8.39 -6.06
C ARG A 27 6.60 8.09 -5.28
N PHE A 28 6.52 7.16 -4.34
CA PHE A 28 7.72 6.68 -3.66
C PHE A 28 8.67 5.97 -4.63
N THR A 29 9.96 6.19 -4.43
CA THR A 29 11.04 5.53 -5.17
C THR A 29 12.13 5.06 -4.21
N ARG A 30 12.97 4.11 -4.66
CA ARG A 30 14.08 3.54 -3.86
C ARG A 30 13.60 3.07 -2.48
N ILE A 31 12.58 2.22 -2.50
CA ILE A 31 11.83 1.81 -1.33
C ILE A 31 12.53 0.63 -0.64
N ALA A 32 12.66 0.71 0.68
CA ALA A 32 12.92 -0.41 1.57
C ALA A 32 11.67 -0.64 2.44
N VAL A 33 11.23 -1.89 2.50
CA VAL A 33 10.11 -2.35 3.32
C VAL A 33 10.68 -3.24 4.42
N ILE A 34 10.46 -2.86 5.68
CA ILE A 34 10.91 -3.61 6.84
C ILE A 34 9.69 -4.02 7.67
N GLU A 35 9.53 -5.31 7.89
CA GLU A 35 8.51 -5.84 8.79
C GLU A 35 8.98 -5.72 10.24
N THR A 36 8.12 -5.16 11.10
CA THR A 36 8.35 -5.02 12.54
C THR A 36 7.17 -5.64 13.31
N PRO A 37 7.30 -5.91 14.61
CA PRO A 37 6.19 -6.42 15.41
C PRO A 37 4.95 -5.52 15.40
N GLU A 38 5.13 -4.22 15.15
CA GLU A 38 4.07 -3.20 15.12
C GLU A 38 3.43 -3.05 13.74
N GLY A 39 4.06 -3.56 12.67
CA GLY A 39 3.57 -3.46 11.29
C GLY A 39 4.70 -3.37 10.25
N PHE A 40 4.63 -2.38 9.35
CA PHE A 40 5.65 -2.17 8.30
C PHE A 40 6.28 -0.79 8.38
N LEU A 41 7.61 -0.74 8.52
CA LEU A 41 8.39 0.47 8.35
C LEU A 41 8.82 0.61 6.89
N ILE A 42 8.43 1.71 6.26
CA ILE A 42 8.78 2.08 4.90
C ILE A 42 9.82 3.18 4.94
N LYS A 43 10.91 2.98 4.21
CA LYS A 43 11.88 4.02 3.91
C LYS A 43 11.94 4.19 2.41
N GLY A 44 11.92 5.42 1.94
CA GLY A 44 12.02 5.68 0.50
C GLY A 44 12.28 7.15 0.23
N TYR A 45 12.08 7.52 -1.02
CA TYR A 45 12.26 8.89 -1.48
C TYR A 45 11.06 9.33 -2.29
N ILE A 46 10.60 10.55 -2.05
CA ILE A 46 9.57 11.21 -2.85
C ILE A 46 10.18 12.38 -3.63
N ALA A 47 9.53 12.78 -4.73
CA ALA A 47 9.95 13.98 -5.46
C ALA A 47 9.77 15.22 -4.57
N ALA A 48 10.87 15.90 -4.25
CA ALA A 48 10.82 17.17 -3.54
C ALA A 48 10.19 18.20 -4.48
N SER A 49 9.15 18.88 -4.02
CA SER A 49 8.52 19.99 -4.75
C SER A 49 9.41 21.24 -4.62
N GLY A 50 10.55 21.24 -5.31
CA GLY A 50 11.45 22.37 -5.42
C GLY A 50 11.15 23.20 -6.68
N ARG A 51 11.31 24.52 -6.58
CA ARG A 51 10.97 25.51 -7.61
C ARG A 51 11.89 25.51 -8.84
N ASP A 52 12.94 24.70 -8.81
CA ASP A 52 13.97 24.64 -9.85
C ASP A 52 13.80 23.34 -10.65
N GLU A 53 13.14 23.47 -11.80
CA GLU A 53 12.79 22.38 -12.73
C GLU A 53 14.00 21.59 -13.25
N GLU A 54 15.22 22.08 -13.05
CA GLU A 54 16.46 21.45 -13.51
C GLU A 54 17.00 20.38 -12.56
N HIS A 55 16.56 20.33 -11.30
CA HIS A 55 17.01 19.32 -10.33
C HIS A 55 15.81 18.65 -9.67
N PHE A 56 15.44 17.46 -10.17
CA PHE A 56 14.54 16.53 -9.47
C PHE A 56 15.19 16.08 -8.15
N ALA A 57 15.12 16.91 -7.12
CA ALA A 57 15.59 16.56 -5.79
C ALA A 57 14.67 15.48 -5.21
N LEU A 58 15.27 14.44 -4.63
CA LEU A 58 14.57 13.37 -3.95
C LEU A 58 14.66 13.62 -2.44
N ALA A 59 13.52 13.75 -1.77
CA ALA A 59 13.45 13.91 -0.31
C ALA A 59 13.30 12.53 0.35
N PRO A 60 14.17 12.16 1.30
CA PRO A 60 14.02 10.91 2.04
C PRO A 60 12.79 10.98 2.95
N GLU A 61 12.02 9.90 2.97
CA GLU A 61 10.82 9.77 3.78
C GLU A 61 10.81 8.42 4.51
N THR A 62 10.30 8.43 5.74
CA THR A 62 10.18 7.23 6.58
C THR A 62 8.81 7.21 7.24
N LEU A 63 8.04 6.15 6.99
CA LEU A 63 6.68 5.97 7.48
C LEU A 63 6.54 4.63 8.18
N LEU A 64 5.89 4.62 9.34
CA LEU A 64 5.48 3.38 9.99
C LEU A 64 4.00 3.16 9.73
N PHE A 65 3.67 2.04 9.10
CA PHE A 65 2.30 1.56 8.95
C PHE A 65 2.03 0.55 10.05
N THR A 66 1.24 0.95 11.04
CA THR A 66 0.83 0.07 12.12
C THR A 66 -0.19 -0.97 11.65
N ASP A 67 -0.40 -2.03 12.44
CA ASP A 67 -1.47 -3.01 12.18
C ASP A 67 -2.86 -2.37 11.93
N GLU A 68 -3.15 -1.23 12.57
CA GLU A 68 -4.42 -0.50 12.37
C GLU A 68 -4.44 0.24 11.02
N ASP A 69 -3.33 0.90 10.64
CA ASP A 69 -3.21 1.55 9.33
C ASP A 69 -3.36 0.53 8.19
N LEU A 70 -2.76 -0.66 8.37
CA LEU A 70 -2.85 -1.75 7.39
C LEU A 70 -4.28 -2.28 7.26
N ARG A 71 -5.05 -2.33 8.35
CA ARG A 71 -6.48 -2.67 8.29
C ARG A 71 -7.25 -1.67 7.43
N GLN A 72 -7.00 -0.38 7.63
CA GLN A 72 -7.68 0.67 6.86
C GLN A 72 -7.30 0.63 5.37
N LEU A 73 -6.01 0.43 5.06
CA LEU A 73 -5.53 0.26 3.69
C LEU A 73 -6.21 -0.95 2.99
N LEU A 74 -6.34 -2.07 3.71
CA LEU A 74 -6.99 -3.27 3.19
C LEU A 74 -8.49 -3.06 2.93
N GLU A 75 -9.20 -2.42 3.86
CA GLU A 75 -10.64 -2.12 3.70
C GLU A 75 -10.89 -1.21 2.49
N GLU A 76 -10.03 -0.20 2.29
CA GLU A 76 -10.03 0.65 1.11
C GLU A 76 -9.75 -0.16 -0.18
N ALA A 77 -8.75 -1.06 -0.16
CA ALA A 77 -8.45 -1.93 -1.28
C ALA A 77 -9.61 -2.88 -1.64
N TYR A 78 -10.35 -3.40 -0.65
CA TYR A 78 -11.54 -4.22 -0.90
C TYR A 78 -12.69 -3.40 -1.49
N ARG A 79 -12.92 -2.17 -1.01
CA ARG A 79 -13.95 -1.27 -1.59
C ARG A 79 -13.69 -0.97 -3.06
N ARG A 80 -12.43 -0.79 -3.45
CA ARG A 80 -12.01 -0.61 -4.85
C ARG A 80 -12.25 -1.85 -5.72
N ARG A 81 -12.11 -3.05 -5.16
CA ARG A 81 -12.41 -4.31 -5.88
C ARG A 81 -13.92 -4.56 -6.01
N GLY A 82 -14.70 -4.22 -4.97
CA GLY A 82 -16.16 -4.37 -4.97
C GLY A 82 -16.89 -3.52 -6.02
N THR A 83 -16.26 -2.45 -6.52
CA THR A 83 -16.77 -1.60 -7.60
C THR A 83 -16.43 -2.12 -9.01
N GLY A 84 -15.54 -3.11 -9.14
CA GLY A 84 -15.15 -3.71 -10.42
C GLY A 84 -15.87 -5.01 -10.80
N GLY A 85 -16.73 -5.56 -9.93
CA GLY A 85 -17.41 -6.85 -10.13
C GLY A 85 -18.93 -6.78 -10.30
N GLY A 86 -19.51 -5.59 -10.37
CA GLY A 86 -20.96 -5.38 -10.32
C GLY A 86 -21.58 -4.83 -11.60
N ASN A 87 -21.26 -5.35 -12.79
CA ASN A 87 -22.17 -5.26 -13.96
C ASN A 87 -21.77 -6.17 -15.14
N SER A 88 -22.01 -7.47 -15.03
CA SER A 88 -22.06 -8.35 -16.23
C SER A 88 -22.86 -9.63 -15.98
N SER A 89 -24.14 -9.49 -15.62
CA SER A 89 -25.13 -10.54 -15.90
C SER A 89 -26.57 -10.04 -15.76
N SER A 90 -27.20 -9.70 -16.88
CA SER A 90 -28.57 -10.10 -17.21
C SER A 90 -29.05 -9.37 -18.47
N SER A 91 -28.99 -10.06 -19.60
CA SER A 91 -30.01 -9.88 -20.63
C SER A 91 -30.30 -11.26 -21.22
N THR A 92 -31.15 -11.98 -20.51
CA THR A 92 -31.93 -13.08 -21.05
C THR A 92 -32.95 -12.48 -22.00
N ARG A 93 -32.85 -12.84 -23.28
CA ARG A 93 -33.99 -12.93 -24.20
C ARG A 93 -33.84 -14.16 -25.06
#